data_AF-A0A1F8L6R8-F1
#
_entry.id   AF-A0A1F8L6R8-F1
#
_cell.length_a   1.000
_cell.length_b   1.000
_cell.length_c   1.000
_cell.angle_alpha   90.00
_cell.angle_beta   90.00
_cell.angle_gamma   90.00
#
_symmetry.space_group_name_H-M   'P 1'
#
loop_
_entity.id
_entity.type
_entity.pdbx_description
1 polymer ?
#
loop_
_entity_poly.entity_id
_entity_poly.type
_entity_poly.pdbx_seq_one_letter_code
_entity_poly.pdbx_strand_id
1 'polypeptide(L)'
;MSSYQLEPNDEQRDELVEVVAREIQLRGLTGPAVMFLEASRPHRTLGSQAMLFFDPVLHGVFGGAVVEAQRLLADEAGIEQLIERLEEIDEDPCWDA
;
A
#
# COMPACT_ATOMS: atom_id res chain seq x y z
N MET A 1 -32.30 4.03 3.22
CA MET A 1 -31.47 2.86 2.88
C MET A 1 -30.07 3.17 3.36
N SER A 2 -29.65 2.53 4.46
CA SER A 2 -28.39 2.82 5.15
C SER A 2 -27.23 2.32 4.30
N SER A 3 -26.46 3.23 3.71
CA SER A 3 -25.16 2.93 3.13
C SER A 3 -24.20 2.69 4.29
N TYR A 4 -24.00 1.43 4.66
CA TYR A 4 -22.87 1.04 5.50
C TYR A 4 -21.60 1.32 4.69
N GLN A 5 -20.98 2.47 4.91
CA GLN A 5 -19.55 2.63 4.65
C GLN A 5 -18.87 1.63 5.59
N LEU A 6 -18.57 0.45 5.06
CA LEU A 6 -17.69 -0.52 5.71
C LEU A 6 -16.28 0.07 5.61
N GLU A 7 -15.92 0.86 6.61
CA GLU A 7 -14.52 1.00 7.00
C GLU A 7 -13.92 -0.42 7.02
N PRO A 8 -12.77 -0.67 6.37
CA PRO A 8 -12.13 -1.97 6.46
C PRO A 8 -11.99 -2.35 7.94
N ASN A 9 -12.47 -3.54 8.31
CA ASN A 9 -12.13 -4.13 9.61
C ASN A 9 -10.60 -4.18 9.70
N ASP A 10 -10.03 -3.87 10.87
CA ASP A 10 -8.59 -3.81 11.10
C ASP A 10 -7.88 -5.08 10.57
N GLU A 11 -8.46 -6.27 10.78
CA GLU A 11 -7.92 -7.54 10.25
C GLU A 11 -7.84 -7.58 8.71
N GLN A 12 -8.83 -7.00 8.01
CA GLN A 12 -8.80 -6.95 6.54
C GLN A 12 -7.71 -6.00 6.04
N ARG A 13 -7.43 -4.94 6.80
CA ARG A 13 -6.37 -4.00 6.46
C ARG A 13 -5.00 -4.64 6.67
N ASP A 14 -4.81 -5.36 7.77
CA ASP A 14 -3.56 -6.08 8.05
C ASP A 14 -3.25 -7.12 6.95
N GLU A 15 -4.26 -7.89 6.52
CA GLU A 15 -4.11 -8.83 5.40
C GLU A 15 -3.72 -8.12 4.09
N LEU A 16 -4.33 -6.97 3.80
CA LEU A 16 -4.03 -6.18 2.61
C LEU A 16 -2.61 -5.60 2.66
N VAL A 17 -2.18 -5.10 3.82
CA VAL A 17 -0.82 -4.60 4.06
C VAL A 17 0.20 -5.68 3.73
N GLU A 18 0.02 -6.90 4.26
CA GLU A 18 0.96 -8.00 4.05
C GLU A 18 1.01 -8.44 2.57
N VAL A 19 -0.14 -8.53 1.89
CA VAL A 19 -0.19 -8.86 0.46
C VAL A 19 0.56 -7.81 -0.36
N VAL A 20 0.28 -6.53 -0.14
CA VAL A 20 0.87 -5.42 -0.88
C VAL A 20 2.38 -5.31 -0.60
N ALA A 21 2.79 -5.43 0.66
CA ALA A 21 4.20 -5.36 1.07
C ALA A 21 5.03 -6.50 0.45
N ARG A 22 4.51 -7.73 0.46
CA ARG A 22 5.16 -8.90 -0.17
C ARG A 22 5.33 -8.71 -1.67
N GLU A 23 4.30 -8.20 -2.34
CA GLU A 23 4.31 -7.93 -3.78
C GLU A 23 5.36 -6.84 -4.15
N ILE A 24 5.52 -5.81 -3.32
CA ILE A 24 6.59 -4.80 -3.49
C ILE A 24 7.97 -5.44 -3.28
N GLN A 25 8.13 -6.23 -2.22
CA GLN A 25 9.38 -6.90 -1.86
C GLN A 25 9.85 -7.84 -2.98
N LEU A 26 8.96 -8.70 -3.50
CA LEU A 26 9.26 -9.65 -4.57
C LEU A 26 9.78 -8.99 -5.85
N ARG A 27 9.43 -7.72 -6.07
CA ARG A 27 9.89 -6.93 -7.22
C ARG A 27 11.15 -6.11 -6.93
N GLY A 28 11.67 -6.13 -5.70
CA GLY A 28 12.82 -5.34 -5.28
C GLY A 28 12.51 -3.84 -5.24
N LEU A 29 11.26 -3.46 -4.94
CA LEU A 29 10.78 -2.08 -5.00
C LEU A 29 10.54 -1.44 -3.61
N THR A 30 10.99 -2.09 -2.54
CA THR A 30 10.77 -1.66 -1.14
C THR A 30 11.21 -0.21 -0.91
N GLY A 31 12.49 0.12 -1.12
CA GLY A 31 13.00 1.48 -0.93
C GLY A 31 12.28 2.55 -1.76
N PRO A 32 12.10 2.37 -3.09
CA PRO A 32 11.30 3.29 -3.90
C PRO A 32 9.84 3.45 -3.43
N ALA A 33 9.20 2.38 -2.97
CA ALA A 33 7.83 2.43 -2.47
C ALA A 33 7.73 3.23 -1.16
N VAL A 34 8.62 2.98 -0.19
CA VAL A 34 8.69 3.76 1.06
C VAL A 34 8.86 5.25 0.78
N MET A 35 9.83 5.61 -0.09
CA MET A 35 10.05 7.01 -0.48
C MET A 35 8.81 7.65 -1.11
N PHE A 36 8.10 6.92 -1.98
CA PHE A 36 6.88 7.41 -2.61
C PHE A 36 5.75 7.62 -1.61
N LEU A 37 5.52 6.66 -0.71
CA LEU A 37 4.47 6.71 0.30
C LEU A 37 4.72 7.86 1.29
N GLU A 38 5.95 8.03 1.76
CA GLU A 38 6.39 9.15 2.59
C GLU A 38 6.13 10.52 1.92
N ALA A 39 6.49 10.64 0.64
CA ALA A 39 6.26 11.86 -0.14
C ALA A 39 4.77 12.15 -0.37
N SER A 40 3.90 11.14 -0.26
CA SER A 40 2.45 11.27 -0.44
C SER A 40 1.70 11.74 0.81
N ARG A 41 2.27 11.60 2.03
CA ARG A 41 1.66 12.02 3.31
C ARG A 41 1.15 13.47 3.35
N PRO A 42 1.82 14.49 2.77
CA PRO A 42 1.33 15.88 2.77
C PRO A 42 0.06 16.07 1.92
N HIS A 43 -0.13 15.22 0.90
CA HIS A 43 -1.24 15.31 -0.04
C HIS A 43 -2.37 14.37 0.38
N ARG A 44 -2.93 14.60 1.58
CA ARG A 44 -4.03 13.83 2.22
C ARG A 44 -5.38 13.83 1.47
N THR A 45 -5.41 14.28 0.21
CA THR A 45 -6.59 14.31 -0.66
C THR A 45 -6.26 13.66 -2.01
N LEU A 46 -5.46 12.59 -2.00
CA LEU A 46 -5.51 11.62 -3.10
C LEU A 46 -6.84 10.87 -3.00
N GLY A 47 -7.95 11.60 -3.15
CA GLY A 47 -9.24 10.98 -3.41
C GLY A 47 -9.13 10.13 -4.66
N SER A 48 -10.12 9.25 -4.87
CA SER A 48 -10.23 8.26 -5.96
C SER A 48 -9.69 8.67 -7.35
N GLN A 49 -9.60 9.96 -7.68
CA GLN A 49 -9.01 10.48 -8.91
C GLN A 49 -7.48 10.46 -9.00
N ALA A 50 -6.74 10.65 -7.89
CA ALA A 50 -5.28 10.64 -7.95
C ALA A 50 -4.71 9.22 -8.07
N MET A 51 -5.43 8.22 -7.56
CA MET A 51 -5.10 6.81 -7.77
C MET A 51 -5.17 6.41 -9.25
N LEU A 52 -6.10 6.99 -10.02
CA LEU A 52 -6.18 6.79 -11.48
C LEU A 52 -4.98 7.35 -12.24
N PHE A 53 -4.29 8.35 -11.69
CA PHE A 53 -3.04 8.88 -12.28
C PHE A 53 -1.86 7.92 -12.06
N PHE A 54 -1.86 7.21 -10.92
CA PHE A 54 -0.83 6.22 -10.61
C PHE A 54 -1.13 4.83 -11.18
N ASP A 55 -2.33 4.58 -11.73
CA ASP A 55 -2.78 3.30 -12.30
C ASP A 55 -1.75 2.59 -13.20
N PRO A 56 -1.07 3.22 -14.19
CA PRO A 56 -0.07 2.51 -15.00
C PRO A 56 1.21 2.14 -14.23
N VAL A 57 1.63 2.98 -13.28
CA VAL A 57 2.79 2.71 -12.42
C VAL A 57 2.42 1.61 -11.42
N LEU A 58 1.26 1.73 -10.78
CA LEU A 58 0.73 0.75 -9.84
C LEU A 58 0.45 -0.58 -10.53
N HIS A 59 -0.08 -0.59 -11.76
CA HIS A 59 -0.32 -1.82 -12.50
C HIS A 59 1.00 -2.50 -12.90
N GLY A 60 2.05 -1.72 -13.23
CA GLY A 60 3.40 -2.25 -13.49
C GLY A 60 4.12 -2.74 -12.22
N VAL A 61 3.90 -2.08 -11.09
CA VAL A 61 4.55 -2.35 -9.79
C VAL A 61 3.80 -3.34 -8.91
N PHE A 62 2.48 -3.46 -9.05
CA PHE A 62 1.63 -4.33 -8.22
C PHE A 62 0.93 -5.44 -9.04
N GLY A 63 1.22 -5.53 -10.35
CA GLY A 63 0.87 -6.69 -11.17
C GLY A 63 -0.61 -7.09 -11.20
N GLY A 64 -1.53 -6.14 -11.01
CA GLY A 64 -2.96 -6.38 -11.01
C GLY A 64 -3.64 -6.35 -9.63
N ALA A 65 -2.89 -6.25 -8.52
CA ALA A 65 -3.43 -6.01 -7.16
C ALA A 65 -3.84 -4.54 -6.94
N VAL A 66 -4.40 -3.92 -7.99
CA VAL A 66 -4.68 -2.49 -8.02
C VAL A 66 -5.84 -2.15 -7.09
N VAL A 67 -6.78 -3.07 -6.85
CA VAL A 67 -7.97 -2.82 -6.00
C VAL A 67 -7.57 -2.80 -4.52
N GLU A 68 -6.65 -3.67 -4.14
CA GLU A 68 -6.13 -3.88 -2.80
C GLU A 68 -5.23 -2.71 -2.41
N ALA A 69 -4.30 -2.34 -3.29
CA ALA A 69 -3.49 -1.14 -3.14
C ALA A 69 -4.38 0.13 -3.12
N GLN A 70 -5.42 0.21 -3.94
CA GLN A 70 -6.37 1.32 -3.92
C GLN A 70 -7.08 1.45 -2.57
N ARG A 71 -7.50 0.33 -1.99
CA ARG A 71 -8.19 0.33 -0.70
C ARG A 71 -7.27 0.76 0.43
N LEU A 72 -5.99 0.37 0.38
CA LEU A 72 -5.00 0.69 1.39
C LEU A 72 -4.54 2.15 1.33
N LEU A 73 -4.35 2.69 0.13
CA LEU A 73 -3.96 4.09 -0.07
C LEU A 73 -5.13 5.09 0.08
N ALA A 74 -6.36 4.60 0.20
CA ALA A 74 -7.54 5.42 0.51
C ALA A 74 -7.69 5.72 2.01
N ASP A 75 -6.96 5.00 2.87
CA ASP A 75 -6.98 5.11 4.33
C ASP A 75 -5.59 5.54 4.84
N GLU A 76 -5.54 6.55 5.71
CA GLU A 76 -4.28 7.05 6.31
C GLU A 76 -3.61 5.96 7.16
N ALA A 77 -4.41 5.20 7.92
CA ALA A 77 -3.89 4.10 8.73
C ALA A 77 -3.31 2.97 7.86
N GLY A 78 -3.88 2.76 6.67
CA GLY A 78 -3.38 1.79 5.70
C GLY A 78 -2.03 2.18 5.11
N ILE A 79 -1.84 3.48 4.82
CA ILE A 79 -0.56 4.00 4.33
C ILE A 79 0.52 3.86 5.40
N GLU A 80 0.22 4.25 6.64
CA GLU A 80 1.19 4.15 7.75
C GLU A 80 1.60 2.69 8.00
N GLN A 81 0.63 1.78 8.11
CA GLN A 81 0.91 0.35 8.30
C GLN A 81 1.72 -0.25 7.14
N LEU A 82 1.48 0.19 5.90
CA LEU A 82 2.26 -0.26 4.76
C LEU A 82 3.71 0.23 4.81
N ILE A 83 3.95 1.49 5.20
CA ILE A 83 5.30 2.03 5.35
C ILE A 83 6.05 1.23 6.42
N GLU A 84 5.46 1.08 7.61
CA GLU A 84 6.06 0.33 8.72
C GLU A 84 6.42 -1.10 8.29
N ARG A 85 5.49 -1.80 7.62
CA ARG A 85 5.74 -3.17 7.17
C ARG A 85 6.86 -3.26 6.12
N LEU A 86 6.94 -2.29 5.21
CA LEU A 86 8.01 -2.25 4.20
C LEU A 86 9.37 -1.96 4.83
N GLU A 87 9.42 -1.09 5.85
CA GLU A 87 10.64 -0.80 6.61
C GLU A 87 11.10 -2.03 7.40
N GLU A 88 10.20 -2.75 8.06
CA GLU A 88 10.51 -4.02 8.73
C GLU A 88 11.10 -5.06 7.77
N ILE A 89 10.55 -5.15 6.55
CA ILE A 89 11.03 -6.06 5.51
C ILE A 89 12.45 -5.68 5.02
N ASP A 90 12.78 -4.40 4.97
CA ASP A 90 14.07 -3.90 4.50
C ASP A 90 15.15 -3.97 5.60
N GLU A 91 14.76 -3.73 6.86
CA GLU A 91 15.63 -3.84 8.04
C GLU A 91 15.96 -5.30 8.39
N ASP A 92 15.06 -6.22 8.08
CA ASP A 92 15.26 -7.66 8.23
C ASP A 92 15.34 -8.30 6.82
N PRO A 93 16.45 -8.05 6.06
CA PRO A 93 16.69 -8.81 4.86
C PRO A 93 16.89 -10.24 5.32
N CYS A 94 15.82 -11.03 5.26
CA CYS A 94 15.83 -12.43 5.59
C CYS A 94 16.99 -13.07 4.82
N TRP A 95 18.12 -13.23 5.50
CA TRP A 95 19.27 -14.00 5.04
C TRP A 95 18.88 -15.47 5.19
N ASP A 96 17.91 -15.91 4.38
CA ASP A 96 17.75 -17.33 4.11
C ASP A 96 18.83 -17.71 3.09
N ALA A 97 20.05 -17.92 3.61
CA ALA A 97 21.17 -18.56 2.94
C ALA A 97 21.16 -20.08 3.16
#